data_AF-A0A2A7FNR5-F1
#
_entry.id   AF-A0A2A7FNR5-F1
#
_cell.length_a   1.000
_cell.length_b   1.000
_cell.length_c   1.000
_cell.angle_alpha   90.00
_cell.angle_beta   90.00
_cell.angle_gamma   90.00
#
_symmetry.space_group_name_H-M   'P 1'
#
loop_
_entity.id
_entity.type
_entity.pdbx_description
1 polymer ?
#
loop_
_entity_poly.entity_id
_entity_poly.type
_entity_poly.pdbx_seq_one_letter_code
_entity_poly.pdbx_strand_id
1 'polypeptide(L)' 'MKLRKSDIKLMGDTELFSAFHWSIVRSTNEQNSRTGLTQQTAKECKWILEECMTRFNLEREVLIQKHIIGE' A
#
# COMPACT_ATOMS: atom_id res chain seq x y z
N MET A 1 1.06 8.48 12.09
CA MET A 1 0.12 9.36 11.35
C MET A 1 -0.81 8.46 10.56
N LYS A 2 -2.14 8.58 10.72
CA LYS A 2 -3.11 7.81 9.92
C LYS A 2 -3.29 8.53 8.58
N LEU A 3 -3.00 7.87 7.47
CA LEU A 3 -3.09 8.47 6.14
C LEU A 3 -4.54 8.41 5.64
N ARG A 4 -5.02 9.51 5.05
CA ARG A 4 -6.30 9.51 4.32
C ARG A 4 -6.03 9.31 2.83
N LYS A 5 -7.01 8.77 2.12
CA LYS A 5 -6.93 8.58 0.66
C LYS A 5 -6.64 9.89 -0.10
N SER A 6 -7.19 11.01 0.39
CA SER A 6 -6.93 12.35 -0.16
C SER A 6 -5.46 12.74 -0.08
N ASP A 7 -4.80 12.40 1.02
CA ASP A 7 -3.42 12.82 1.29
C ASP A 7 -2.46 12.04 0.41
N ILE A 8 -2.75 10.75 0.18
CA ILE A 8 -1.98 9.87 -0.70
C ILE A 8 -1.96 10.40 -2.15
N LYS A 9 -3.09 10.93 -2.63
CA LYS A 9 -3.19 11.51 -3.98
C LYS A 9 -2.33 12.76 -4.17
N LEU A 10 -1.99 13.45 -3.10
CA LEU A 10 -1.18 14.68 -3.13
C LEU A 10 0.32 14.41 -2.95
N MET A 11 0.72 13.20 -2.58
CA MET A 11 2.12 12.83 -2.39
C MET A 11 2.91 12.97 -3.69
N GLY A 12 4.16 13.39 -3.61
CA GLY A 12 5.12 13.22 -4.72
C GLY A 12 5.49 11.74 -4.91
N ASP A 13 6.13 11.39 -6.02
CA ASP A 13 6.46 9.99 -6.32
C ASP A 13 7.39 9.35 -5.28
N THR A 14 8.42 10.08 -4.83
CA THR A 14 9.33 9.63 -3.76
C THR A 14 8.60 9.42 -2.44
N GLU A 15 7.65 10.30 -2.12
CA GLU A 15 6.85 10.20 -0.90
C GLU A 15 5.90 9.01 -0.97
N LEU A 16 5.29 8.77 -2.15
CA LEU A 16 4.39 7.66 -2.39
C LEU A 16 5.11 6.31 -2.24
N PHE A 17 6.31 6.15 -2.80
CA PHE A 17 7.13 4.95 -2.61
C PHE A 17 7.58 4.77 -1.16
N SER A 18 7.95 5.86 -0.49
CA SER A 18 8.31 5.82 0.94
C SER A 18 7.12 5.39 1.80
N ALA A 19 5.94 5.92 1.52
CA ALA A 19 4.70 5.56 2.18
C ALA A 19 4.36 4.09 1.94
N PHE A 20 4.53 3.59 0.71
CA PHE A 20 4.33 2.18 0.37
C PHE A 20 5.25 1.28 1.20
N HIS A 21 6.55 1.56 1.22
CA HIS A 21 7.52 0.80 2.01
C HIS A 21 7.11 0.71 3.50
N TRP A 22 6.86 1.86 4.14
CA TRP A 22 6.50 1.89 5.55
C TRP A 22 5.14 1.26 5.85
N SER A 23 4.20 1.33 4.91
CA SER A 23 2.90 0.67 5.03
C SER A 23 3.05 -0.85 5.01
N ILE A 24 3.90 -1.40 4.14
CA ILE A 24 4.20 -2.84 4.09
C ILE A 24 4.91 -3.29 5.38
N VAL A 25 5.94 -2.56 5.82
CA VAL A 25 6.65 -2.87 7.09
C VAL A 25 5.67 -2.92 8.27
N ARG A 26 4.75 -1.95 8.36
CA ARG A 26 3.73 -1.93 9.40
C ARG A 26 2.76 -3.11 9.28
N SER A 27 2.28 -3.40 8.07
CA SER A 27 1.38 -4.52 7.79
C SER A 27 2.01 -5.85 8.25
N THR A 28 3.27 -6.09 7.91
CA THR A 28 4.00 -7.30 8.32
C THR A 28 4.12 -7.38 9.84
N ASN A 29 4.46 -6.28 10.51
CA ASN A 29 4.55 -6.27 11.98
C ASN A 29 3.19 -6.52 12.65
N GLU A 30 2.10 -5.96 12.12
CA GLU A 30 0.75 -6.17 12.64
C GLU A 30 0.28 -7.61 12.42
N GLN A 31 0.53 -8.19 11.24
CA GLN A 31 0.22 -9.59 10.94
C GLN A 31 0.93 -10.57 11.88
N ASN A 32 2.18 -10.26 12.26
CA ASN A 32 2.96 -11.07 13.20
C ASN A 32 2.63 -10.78 14.68
N SER A 33 1.74 -9.82 14.96
CA SER A 33 1.31 -9.48 16.31
C SER A 33 0.10 -10.32 16.75
N ARG A 34 -0.15 -10.38 18.06
CA ARG A 34 -1.35 -11.06 18.59
C ARG A 34 -2.67 -10.44 18.13
N THR A 35 -2.66 -9.15 17.76
CA THR A 35 -3.85 -8.39 17.38
C THR A 35 -4.18 -8.54 15.90
N GLY A 36 -3.22 -9.00 15.10
CA GLY A 36 -3.36 -9.15 13.65
C GLY A 36 -3.40 -7.82 12.89
N LEU A 37 -3.56 -7.93 11.57
CA LEU A 37 -3.62 -6.78 10.67
C LEU A 37 -4.84 -5.90 10.97
N THR A 38 -4.60 -4.61 11.23
CA THR A 38 -5.70 -3.67 11.45
C THR A 38 -6.38 -3.28 10.15
N GLN A 39 -7.68 -3.01 10.21
CA GLN A 39 -8.44 -2.55 9.04
C GLN A 39 -7.90 -1.23 8.47
N GLN A 40 -7.33 -0.37 9.32
CA GLN A 40 -6.75 0.90 8.89
C GLN A 40 -5.48 0.65 8.05
N THR A 41 -4.56 -0.18 8.53
CA THR A 41 -3.32 -0.50 7.80
C THR A 41 -3.62 -1.23 6.49
N ALA A 42 -4.63 -2.12 6.47
CA ALA A 42 -5.10 -2.75 5.24
C ALA A 42 -5.64 -1.73 4.22
N LYS A 43 -6.43 -0.74 4.66
CA LYS A 43 -6.94 0.34 3.79
C LYS A 43 -5.80 1.22 3.25
N GLU A 44 -4.85 1.60 4.10
CA GLU A 44 -3.68 2.39 3.70
C GLU A 44 -2.86 1.67 2.62
N CYS A 45 -2.54 0.39 2.82
CA CYS A 45 -1.83 -0.42 1.82
C CYS A 45 -2.56 -0.43 0.48
N LYS A 46 -3.88 -0.64 0.50
CA LYS A 46 -4.71 -0.68 -0.71
C LYS A 46 -4.71 0.65 -1.45
N TRP A 47 -4.91 1.77 -0.74
CA TRP A 47 -4.96 3.09 -1.38
C TRP A 47 -3.63 3.51 -1.99
N ILE A 48 -2.53 3.20 -1.31
CA ILE A 48 -1.19 3.50 -1.84
C ILE A 48 -0.91 2.65 -3.08
N LEU A 49 -1.26 1.36 -3.06
CA LEU A 49 -1.10 0.48 -4.21
C LEU A 49 -1.94 0.92 -5.41
N GLU A 50 -3.20 1.29 -5.20
CA GLU A 50 -4.09 1.84 -6.24
C GLU A 50 -3.50 3.10 -6.88
N GLU A 51 -2.91 3.98 -6.07
CA GLU A 51 -2.28 5.21 -6.56
C GLU A 51 -1.01 4.89 -7.36
N CYS A 52 -0.16 3.96 -6.89
CA CYS A 52 1.01 3.50 -7.63
C CYS A 52 0.62 2.87 -8.98
N MET A 53 -0.40 2.02 -9.01
CA MET A 53 -0.90 1.41 -10.25
C MET A 53 -1.36 2.48 -11.23
N THR A 54 -2.11 3.47 -10.75
CA THR A 54 -2.63 4.55 -11.58
C THR A 54 -1.51 5.43 -12.13
N ARG A 55 -0.58 5.89 -11.27
CA ARG A 55 0.47 6.84 -11.66
C ARG A 55 1.53 6.25 -12.56
N PHE A 56 1.92 5.01 -12.31
CA PHE A 56 3.00 4.34 -13.06
C PHE A 56 2.46 3.39 -14.13
N ASN A 57 1.14 3.43 -14.40
CA ASN A 57 0.45 2.60 -15.38
C ASN A 57 0.78 1.10 -15.21
N LEU A 58 0.72 0.62 -13.97
CA LEU A 58 1.01 -0.78 -13.64
C LEU A 58 -0.26 -1.62 -13.82
N GLU A 59 -0.21 -2.57 -14.74
CA GLU A 59 -1.30 -3.52 -14.98
C GLU A 59 -1.43 -4.49 -13.80
N ARG A 60 -2.64 -4.55 -13.21
CA ARG A 60 -2.91 -5.37 -12.03
C ARG A 60 -2.65 -6.86 -12.31
N GLU A 61 -3.06 -7.31 -13.49
CA GLU A 61 -2.88 -8.68 -13.97
C GLU A 61 -1.39 -9.06 -14.00
N VAL A 62 -0.54 -8.16 -14.48
CA VAL A 62 0.92 -8.37 -14.51
C VAL A 62 1.50 -8.45 -13.09
N LEU A 63 1.00 -7.61 -12.17
CA LEU A 63 1.45 -7.62 -10.77
C LEU A 63 1.05 -8.92 -10.04
N ILE A 64 -0.14 -9.47 -10.35
CA ILE A 64 -0.59 -10.78 -9.84
C ILE A 64 0.24 -11.91 -10.45
N GLN A 65 0.43 -11.91 -11.79
CA GLN A 65 1.24 -12.92 -12.49
C GLN A 65 2.68 -12.98 -11.99
N LYS A 66 3.25 -11.83 -11.61
CA LYS A 66 4.60 -11.74 -11.04
C LYS A 66 4.65 -12.01 -9.53
N HIS A 67 3.54 -12.39 -8.90
CA HIS A 67 3.41 -12.63 -7.46
C HIS A 67 3.85 -11.44 -6.59
N ILE A 68 3.70 -10.21 -7.10
CA ILE A 68 4.02 -8.98 -6.37
C ILE A 68 2.87 -8.61 -5.41
N ILE A 69 1.63 -8.92 -5.80
CA ILE A 69 0.42 -8.72 -5.00
C ILE A 69 -0.45 -9.99 -5.03
N GLY A 70 -1.34 -10.14 -4.03
CA GLY A 70 -2.33 -11.22 -4.00
C GLY A 70 -3.54 -10.97 -4.92
N GLU A 71 -4.32 -12.02 -5.14
CA GLU A 71 -5.59 -11.99 -5.91
C GLU A 71 -6.67 -11.09 -5.27
#